data_AF-A0A1E3AXD7-F1
#
_entry.id   AF-A0A1E3AXD7-F1
#
_cell.length_a   1.000
_cell.length_b   1.000
_cell.length_c   1.000
_cell.angle_alpha   90.00
_cell.angle_beta   90.00
_cell.angle_gamma   90.00
#
_symmetry.space_group_name_H-M   'P 1'
#
loop_
_entity.id
_entity.type
_entity.pdbx_description
1 polymer ?
#
loop_
_entity_poly.entity_id
_entity_poly.type
_entity_poly.pdbx_seq_one_letter_code
_entity_poly.pdbx_strand_id
1 'polypeptide(L)'
;MIKNYKINLFFINLFFLFLCFINYRTILAVNYEFKQDNLFITRENEIVEEKGAYMDTSFSGDNVSVISPEIELDKGIYIVDVEYETNTSFNTSNIKIEEDTYKGVFSDDIRMDASSNKISYHFYVNNDNTKLRVFNHLWGEEDGDYLLVKNIKIATSASTASLYWFKCVCALLIINALFIFIINRKKINIDISNKLVMFGVITAAIVASIPIFTDYFFIGQDCTFHLMRIEGLKDGILSGQLPVRIQPTWFQNNGYAVSVLYGDLFLYFPAILRLIGISVQNSYKTYIFAINFITAIIAYYSFAKISKSKFIGMMASLVYTLSIYRFTDIYFRAAVGEYTAMAFFPLIIWGLYKIYTTETTKDNRIIWFPLAIGYTGVIQSHVLSCEMVAFFL
;
A
#
# COMPACT_ATOMS: atom_id res chain seq x y z
N MET A 1 22.59 -9.29 -36.89
CA MET A 1 22.03 -9.61 -35.56
C MET A 1 21.00 -8.60 -35.01
N ILE A 2 20.93 -7.34 -35.50
CA ILE A 2 20.02 -6.30 -34.96
C ILE A 2 18.60 -6.34 -35.58
N LYS A 3 18.37 -7.01 -36.72
CA LYS A 3 17.04 -7.00 -37.38
C LYS A 3 15.96 -7.86 -36.70
N ASN A 4 16.33 -8.84 -35.87
CA ASN A 4 15.38 -9.83 -35.30
C ASN A 4 15.17 -9.74 -33.79
N TYR A 5 15.75 -8.76 -33.07
CA TYR A 5 15.61 -8.73 -31.59
C TYR A 5 14.16 -8.52 -31.14
N LYS A 6 13.35 -7.80 -31.92
CA LYS A 6 11.92 -7.59 -31.62
C LYS A 6 11.15 -8.91 -31.68
N ILE A 7 11.47 -9.76 -32.65
CA ILE A 7 10.88 -11.09 -32.81
C ILE A 7 11.32 -11.99 -31.66
N ASN A 8 12.61 -11.99 -31.32
CA ASN A 8 13.12 -12.76 -30.18
C ASN A 8 12.47 -12.31 -28.86
N LEU A 9 12.32 -11.00 -28.64
CA LEU A 9 11.67 -10.45 -27.45
C LEU A 9 10.19 -10.86 -27.37
N PHE A 10 9.50 -10.87 -28.50
CA PHE A 10 8.12 -11.36 -28.58
C PHE A 10 8.01 -12.82 -28.14
N PHE A 11 8.86 -13.71 -28.67
CA PHE A 11 8.86 -15.12 -28.26
C PHE A 11 9.27 -15.34 -26.80
N ILE A 12 10.24 -14.59 -26.28
CA ILE A 12 10.60 -14.61 -24.85
C ILE A 12 9.40 -14.22 -23.99
N ASN A 13 8.70 -13.14 -24.35
CA ASN A 13 7.54 -12.68 -23.61
C ASN A 13 6.40 -13.70 -23.65
N LEU A 14 6.15 -14.30 -24.82
CA LEU A 14 5.11 -15.33 -24.98
C LEU A 14 5.43 -16.59 -24.16
N PHE A 15 6.69 -17.04 -24.19
CA PHE A 15 7.14 -18.19 -23.40
C PHE A 15 7.07 -17.91 -21.89
N PHE A 16 7.46 -16.72 -21.45
CA PHE A 16 7.34 -16.30 -20.05
C PHE A 16 5.87 -16.27 -19.59
N LEU A 17 4.98 -15.70 -20.39
CA LEU A 17 3.54 -15.69 -20.08
C LEU A 17 2.96 -17.10 -20.03
N PHE A 18 3.40 -18.00 -20.90
CA PHE A 18 3.01 -19.41 -20.88
C PHE A 18 3.46 -20.11 -19.59
N LEU A 19 4.70 -19.88 -19.13
CA LEU A 19 5.18 -20.40 -17.85
C LEU A 19 4.39 -19.83 -16.66
N CYS A 20 4.11 -18.52 -16.66
CA CYS A 20 3.24 -17.91 -15.66
C CYS A 20 1.84 -18.56 -15.65
N PHE A 21 1.27 -18.86 -16.82
CA PHE A 21 -0.03 -19.52 -16.89
C PHE A 21 -0.01 -20.95 -16.34
N ILE A 22 1.02 -21.74 -16.63
CA ILE A 22 1.17 -23.10 -16.09
C ILE A 22 1.26 -23.04 -14.56
N ASN A 23 2.09 -22.16 -14.02
CA ASN A 23 2.30 -22.02 -12.58
C ASN A 23 1.08 -21.39 -11.87
N TYR A 24 0.31 -20.53 -12.54
CA TYR A 24 -0.98 -20.08 -11.99
C TYR A 24 -1.95 -21.24 -11.78
N ARG A 25 -1.99 -22.24 -12.69
CA ARG A 25 -2.87 -23.41 -12.55
C ARG A 25 -2.52 -24.31 -11.37
N THR A 26 -1.32 -24.20 -10.82
CA THR A 26 -0.92 -24.97 -9.62
C THR A 26 -1.32 -24.29 -8.31
N ILE A 27 -1.87 -23.07 -8.36
CA ILE A 27 -2.42 -22.42 -7.16
C ILE A 27 -3.70 -23.17 -6.75
N LEU A 28 -3.65 -23.80 -5.58
CA LEU A 28 -4.75 -24.58 -5.03
C LEU A 28 -5.91 -23.66 -4.60
N ALA A 29 -7.11 -23.96 -5.09
CA ALA A 29 -8.33 -23.36 -4.59
C ALA A 29 -8.68 -24.01 -3.26
N VAL A 30 -8.79 -23.19 -2.22
CA VAL A 30 -9.15 -23.60 -0.87
C VAL A 30 -10.56 -23.12 -0.56
N ASN A 31 -11.35 -23.98 0.08
CA ASN A 31 -12.65 -23.64 0.63
C ASN A 31 -12.93 -24.51 1.88
N TYR A 32 -12.91 -23.89 3.05
CA TYR A 32 -13.28 -24.49 4.33
C TYR A 32 -14.55 -23.83 4.87
N GLU A 33 -15.42 -24.62 5.49
CA GLU A 33 -16.61 -24.15 6.19
C GLU A 33 -16.73 -24.88 7.53
N PHE A 34 -16.81 -24.11 8.62
CA PHE A 34 -16.95 -24.60 9.99
C PHE A 34 -18.24 -24.07 10.58
N LYS A 35 -19.17 -24.98 10.82
CA LYS A 35 -20.42 -24.69 11.53
C LYS A 35 -20.20 -24.80 13.03
N GLN A 36 -21.18 -24.37 13.82
CA GLN A 36 -21.12 -24.35 15.28
C GLN A 36 -20.63 -25.66 15.91
N ASP A 37 -21.05 -26.82 15.39
CA ASP A 37 -20.67 -28.14 15.89
C ASP A 37 -19.16 -28.46 15.76
N ASN A 38 -18.45 -27.70 14.92
CA ASN A 38 -17.03 -27.82 14.66
C ASN A 38 -16.18 -26.82 15.45
N LEU A 39 -16.80 -25.90 16.20
CA LEU A 39 -16.10 -24.83 16.91
C LEU A 39 -15.72 -25.24 18.33
N PHE A 40 -14.68 -24.60 18.83
CA PHE A 40 -14.17 -24.79 20.17
C PHE A 40 -14.10 -23.45 20.90
N ILE A 41 -14.20 -23.48 22.21
CA ILE A 41 -13.94 -22.36 23.10
C ILE A 41 -12.56 -22.61 23.71
N THR A 42 -11.72 -21.59 23.75
CA THR A 42 -10.41 -21.62 24.43
C THR A 42 -10.35 -20.56 25.52
N ARG A 43 -9.61 -20.84 26.60
CA ARG A 43 -9.44 -19.97 27.77
C ARG A 43 -7.96 -19.82 28.08
N GLU A 44 -7.50 -18.59 28.27
CA GLU A 44 -6.09 -18.26 28.50
C GLU A 44 -5.16 -18.86 27.41
N ASN A 45 -3.84 -18.70 27.54
CA ASN A 45 -2.87 -19.14 26.52
C ASN A 45 -2.76 -20.68 26.36
N GLU A 46 -3.65 -21.46 26.99
CA GLU A 46 -3.74 -22.90 26.82
C GLU A 46 -4.99 -23.24 26.00
N ILE A 47 -4.81 -23.94 24.88
CA ILE A 47 -5.91 -24.38 24.02
C ILE A 47 -6.65 -25.52 24.73
N VAL A 48 -7.58 -25.16 25.61
CA VAL A 48 -8.52 -26.10 26.23
C VAL A 48 -9.68 -26.28 25.26
N GLU A 49 -9.64 -27.30 24.41
CA GLU A 49 -10.62 -27.53 23.32
C GLU A 49 -12.01 -27.99 23.83
N GLU A 50 -12.72 -27.14 24.56
CA GLU A 50 -14.12 -27.37 24.89
C GLU A 50 -14.98 -27.08 23.65
N LYS A 51 -15.77 -28.06 23.18
CA LYS A 51 -16.70 -27.82 22.06
C LYS A 51 -17.70 -26.73 22.43
N GLY A 52 -17.80 -25.70 21.62
CA GLY A 52 -18.71 -24.59 21.85
C GLY A 52 -18.54 -23.47 20.84
N ALA A 53 -19.62 -22.72 20.66
CA ALA A 53 -19.70 -21.60 19.72
C ALA A 53 -20.27 -20.32 20.34
N TYR A 54 -20.62 -20.39 21.63
CA TYR A 54 -21.24 -19.32 22.41
C TYR A 54 -20.38 -19.03 23.63
N MET A 55 -20.19 -17.76 23.94
CA MET A 55 -19.57 -17.31 25.18
C MET A 55 -20.22 -16.00 25.65
N ASP A 56 -20.18 -15.76 26.96
CA ASP A 56 -20.61 -14.51 27.59
C ASP A 56 -19.68 -14.16 28.77
N THR A 57 -19.93 -13.04 29.43
CA THR A 57 -19.11 -12.57 30.56
C THR A 57 -19.16 -13.47 31.80
N SER A 58 -20.02 -14.50 31.84
CA SER A 58 -20.01 -15.47 32.93
C SER A 58 -18.83 -16.45 32.86
N PHE A 59 -18.16 -16.53 31.71
CA PHE A 59 -16.94 -17.32 31.56
C PHE A 59 -15.81 -16.67 32.38
N SER A 60 -15.37 -17.36 33.45
CA SER A 60 -14.28 -16.89 34.32
C SER A 60 -12.90 -17.01 33.64
N GLY A 61 -12.19 -15.90 33.48
CA GLY A 61 -10.79 -15.84 32.99
C GLY A 61 -10.55 -14.69 32.00
N ASP A 62 -9.31 -14.19 31.93
CA ASP A 62 -8.92 -13.19 30.92
C ASP A 62 -8.74 -13.88 29.54
N ASN A 63 -9.23 -13.26 28.45
CA ASN A 63 -9.08 -13.71 27.06
C ASN A 63 -9.80 -15.01 26.64
N VAL A 64 -11.14 -15.03 26.67
CA VAL A 64 -11.94 -16.16 26.14
C VAL A 64 -12.19 -15.97 24.63
N SER A 65 -12.05 -17.04 23.85
CA SER A 65 -12.23 -16.99 22.40
C SER A 65 -12.97 -18.20 21.84
N VAL A 66 -13.83 -17.98 20.84
CA VAL A 66 -14.36 -19.05 19.97
C VAL A 66 -13.42 -19.23 18.78
N ILE A 67 -12.89 -20.44 18.61
CA ILE A 67 -11.87 -20.77 17.62
C ILE A 67 -12.37 -21.79 16.58
N SER A 68 -11.83 -21.69 15.37
CA SER A 68 -11.98 -22.73 14.35
C SER A 68 -11.11 -23.96 14.66
N PRO A 69 -11.38 -25.13 14.03
CA PRO A 69 -10.39 -26.18 13.92
C PRO A 69 -9.07 -25.66 13.31
N GLU A 70 -7.96 -26.34 13.62
CA GLU A 70 -6.68 -26.12 12.95
C GLU A 70 -6.82 -26.43 11.45
N ILE A 71 -6.31 -25.51 10.63
CA ILE A 71 -6.13 -25.72 9.20
C ILE A 71 -4.70 -25.44 8.79
N GLU A 72 -4.27 -26.11 7.72
CA GLU A 72 -2.97 -25.93 7.10
C GLU A 72 -3.15 -25.26 5.73
N LEU A 73 -2.53 -24.10 5.55
CA LEU A 73 -2.60 -23.32 4.31
C LEU A 73 -1.22 -23.03 3.76
N ASP A 74 -1.11 -23.10 2.43
CA ASP A 74 0.06 -22.64 1.70
C ASP A 74 0.13 -21.12 1.61
N LYS A 75 1.25 -20.61 1.09
CA LYS A 75 1.42 -19.19 0.85
C LYS A 75 0.35 -18.64 -0.09
N GLY A 76 -0.40 -17.64 0.38
CA GLY A 76 -1.53 -17.12 -0.37
C GLY A 76 -2.21 -15.92 0.27
N ILE A 77 -3.27 -15.45 -0.39
CA ILE A 77 -4.18 -14.45 0.17
C ILE A 77 -5.53 -15.15 0.32
N TYR A 78 -6.07 -15.11 1.52
CA TYR A 78 -7.32 -15.77 1.82
C TYR A 78 -8.31 -14.74 2.33
N ILE A 79 -9.59 -15.05 2.18
CA ILE A 79 -10.68 -14.29 2.78
C ILE A 79 -11.36 -15.19 3.81
N VAL A 80 -11.66 -14.62 4.97
CA VAL A 80 -12.47 -15.26 6.00
C VAL A 80 -13.78 -14.49 6.15
N ASP A 81 -14.87 -15.24 6.16
CA ASP A 81 -16.22 -14.78 6.44
C ASP A 81 -16.66 -15.38 7.77
N VAL A 82 -16.97 -14.53 8.74
CA VAL A 82 -17.49 -14.96 10.05
C VAL A 82 -18.93 -14.47 10.19
N GLU A 83 -19.87 -15.39 10.34
CA GLU A 83 -21.25 -15.11 10.69
C GLU A 83 -21.41 -15.23 12.21
N TYR A 84 -21.96 -14.20 12.85
CA TYR A 84 -22.02 -14.10 14.30
C TYR A 84 -23.27 -13.37 14.80
N GLU A 85 -23.45 -13.36 16.11
CA GLU A 85 -24.43 -12.56 16.83
C GLU A 85 -23.83 -12.10 18.16
N THR A 86 -24.03 -10.83 18.50
CA THR A 86 -23.50 -10.20 19.71
C THR A 86 -24.30 -8.95 20.03
N ASN A 87 -24.34 -8.57 21.31
CA ASN A 87 -24.89 -7.31 21.80
C ASN A 87 -23.85 -6.20 22.00
N THR A 88 -22.56 -6.50 21.80
CA THR A 88 -21.45 -5.57 22.03
C THR A 88 -20.63 -5.38 20.77
N SER A 89 -20.13 -4.16 20.56
CA SER A 89 -19.24 -3.89 19.43
C SER A 89 -17.78 -4.04 19.81
N PHE A 90 -17.39 -4.44 21.01
CA PHE A 90 -15.96 -4.52 21.39
C PHE A 90 -15.25 -5.77 20.89
N ASN A 91 -16.01 -6.80 20.52
CA ASN A 91 -15.50 -8.09 20.08
C ASN A 91 -14.66 -7.98 18.81
N THR A 92 -13.68 -8.86 18.65
CA THR A 92 -12.81 -8.88 17.47
C THR A 92 -12.64 -10.28 16.89
N SER A 93 -12.31 -10.34 15.61
CA SER A 93 -11.91 -11.56 14.93
C SER A 93 -10.56 -11.37 14.24
N ASN A 94 -9.67 -12.34 14.38
CA ASN A 94 -8.35 -12.34 13.77
C ASN A 94 -7.87 -13.77 13.46
N ILE A 95 -6.73 -13.87 12.79
CA ILE A 95 -6.05 -15.15 12.52
C ILE A 95 -4.79 -15.22 13.36
N LYS A 96 -4.57 -16.35 14.04
CA LYS A 96 -3.31 -16.62 14.74
C LYS A 96 -2.73 -17.97 14.32
N ILE A 97 -1.41 -18.06 14.44
CA ILE A 97 -0.60 -19.26 14.26
C ILE A 97 -0.26 -19.83 15.64
N GLU A 98 -0.26 -21.16 15.79
CA GLU A 98 0.08 -21.82 17.06
C GLU A 98 1.60 -21.84 17.30
N GLU A 99 2.38 -22.13 16.26
CA GLU A 99 3.84 -22.03 16.32
C GLU A 99 4.26 -20.62 15.93
N ASP A 100 5.10 -20.00 16.77
CA ASP A 100 5.64 -18.65 16.58
C ASP A 100 6.62 -18.59 15.39
N THR A 101 6.09 -18.81 14.19
CA THR A 101 6.80 -18.61 12.94
C THR A 101 6.79 -17.12 12.66
N TYR A 102 7.95 -16.50 12.84
CA TYR A 102 8.14 -15.08 12.56
C TYR A 102 7.58 -14.72 11.17
N LYS A 103 6.56 -13.85 11.14
CA LYS A 103 5.83 -13.40 9.94
C LYS A 103 5.09 -14.51 9.18
N GLY A 104 4.67 -15.60 9.83
CA GLY A 104 3.89 -16.67 9.19
C GLY A 104 2.59 -16.17 8.56
N VAL A 105 1.84 -15.34 9.31
CA VAL A 105 0.56 -14.77 8.87
C VAL A 105 0.47 -13.28 9.18
N PHE A 106 -0.12 -12.51 8.25
CA PHE A 106 -0.60 -11.16 8.53
C PHE A 106 -2.13 -11.12 8.50
N SER A 107 -2.73 -10.75 9.62
CA SER A 107 -4.16 -10.53 9.80
C SER A 107 -4.36 -9.24 10.58
N ASP A 108 -5.40 -8.49 10.22
CA ASP A 108 -5.87 -7.38 11.04
C ASP A 108 -6.77 -7.92 12.16
N ASP A 109 -6.93 -7.12 13.23
CA ASP A 109 -7.95 -7.34 14.26
C ASP A 109 -9.25 -6.64 13.82
N ILE A 110 -10.24 -7.41 13.40
CA ILE A 110 -11.47 -6.87 12.83
C ILE A 110 -12.55 -6.82 13.89
N ARG A 111 -13.05 -5.61 14.14
CA ARG A 111 -14.13 -5.34 15.09
C ARG A 111 -15.46 -5.94 14.60
N MET A 112 -16.15 -6.62 15.49
CA MET A 112 -17.46 -7.24 15.27
C MET A 112 -18.53 -6.29 15.82
N ASP A 113 -19.29 -5.66 14.93
CA ASP A 113 -20.32 -4.68 15.30
C ASP A 113 -21.63 -5.38 15.70
N ALA A 114 -22.27 -4.95 16.79
CA ALA A 114 -23.56 -5.46 17.24
C ALA A 114 -24.71 -5.22 16.24
N SER A 115 -24.58 -4.22 15.36
CA SER A 115 -25.54 -3.94 14.28
C SER A 115 -25.39 -4.84 13.05
N SER A 116 -24.33 -5.65 12.98
CA SER A 116 -24.06 -6.60 11.90
C SER A 116 -24.12 -8.04 12.39
N ASN A 117 -24.35 -8.96 11.47
CA ASN A 117 -24.30 -10.41 11.72
C ASN A 117 -23.19 -11.10 10.94
N LYS A 118 -22.36 -10.33 10.20
CA LYS A 118 -21.29 -10.86 9.37
C LYS A 118 -20.12 -9.87 9.29
N ILE A 119 -18.91 -10.40 9.35
CA ILE A 119 -17.68 -9.71 8.96
C ILE A 119 -16.94 -10.51 7.89
N SER A 120 -16.20 -9.80 7.06
CA SER A 120 -15.38 -10.37 5.99
C SER A 120 -14.05 -9.63 5.91
N TYR A 121 -12.94 -10.35 5.98
CA TYR A 121 -11.61 -9.73 5.90
C TYR A 121 -10.56 -10.62 5.25
N HIS A 122 -9.52 -9.98 4.74
CA HIS A 122 -8.41 -10.68 4.08
C HIS A 122 -7.30 -10.95 5.08
N PHE A 123 -6.64 -12.09 4.92
CA PHE A 123 -5.40 -12.39 5.61
C PHE A 123 -4.36 -12.98 4.65
N TYR A 124 -3.10 -12.87 5.03
CA TYR A 124 -1.95 -13.19 4.20
C TYR A 124 -1.13 -14.29 4.85
N VAL A 125 -0.95 -15.40 4.14
CA VAL A 125 -0.06 -16.48 4.57
C VAL A 125 1.25 -16.36 3.79
N ASN A 126 2.38 -16.27 4.49
CA ASN A 126 3.67 -15.98 3.88
C ASN A 126 4.54 -17.22 3.61
N ASN A 127 4.27 -18.31 4.33
CA ASN A 127 5.00 -19.57 4.29
C ASN A 127 4.07 -20.71 3.85
N ASP A 128 4.63 -21.73 3.19
CA ASP A 128 3.88 -22.93 2.84
C ASP A 128 3.66 -23.82 4.07
N ASN A 129 2.62 -24.65 4.06
CA ASN A 129 2.22 -25.52 5.18
C ASN A 129 2.07 -24.78 6.53
N THR A 130 1.49 -23.57 6.51
CA THR A 130 1.26 -22.78 7.73
C THR A 130 0.00 -23.26 8.45
N LYS A 131 0.15 -23.70 9.69
CA LYS A 131 -0.96 -24.08 10.59
C LYS A 131 -1.54 -22.85 11.29
N LEU A 132 -2.85 -22.67 11.20
CA LEU A 132 -3.53 -21.51 11.76
C LEU A 132 -4.97 -21.81 12.19
N ARG A 133 -5.52 -20.91 13.02
CA ARG A 133 -6.92 -20.90 13.43
C ARG A 133 -7.49 -19.48 13.33
N VAL A 134 -8.80 -19.41 13.15
CA VAL A 134 -9.57 -18.17 13.31
C VAL A 134 -9.91 -18.03 14.78
N PHE A 135 -9.59 -16.87 15.37
CA PHE A 135 -9.91 -16.54 16.75
C PHE A 135 -10.97 -15.45 16.75
N ASN A 136 -12.05 -15.67 17.49
CA ASN A 136 -13.10 -14.68 17.71
C ASN A 136 -13.13 -14.39 19.21
N HIS A 137 -12.73 -13.19 19.58
CA HIS A 137 -12.51 -12.76 20.96
C HIS A 137 -13.73 -12.02 21.53
N LEU A 138 -14.12 -12.38 22.75
CA LEU A 138 -15.05 -11.61 23.55
C LEU A 138 -14.25 -10.57 24.35
N TRP A 139 -14.47 -9.29 24.07
CA TRP A 139 -13.88 -8.16 24.82
C TRP A 139 -14.93 -7.36 25.60
N GLY A 140 -16.19 -7.80 25.56
CA GLY A 140 -17.25 -7.18 26.35
C GLY A 140 -16.96 -7.28 27.84
N GLU A 141 -17.07 -6.15 28.55
CA GLU A 141 -16.84 -6.06 29.99
C GLU A 141 -18.16 -5.91 30.77
N GLU A 142 -19.29 -5.66 30.09
CA GLU A 142 -20.59 -5.48 30.74
C GLU A 142 -21.27 -6.82 31.01
N ASP A 143 -21.91 -6.96 32.18
CA ASP A 143 -22.66 -8.16 32.54
C ASP A 143 -23.72 -8.49 31.48
N GLY A 144 -23.58 -9.66 30.85
CA GLY A 144 -24.47 -10.12 29.77
C GLY A 144 -23.96 -9.83 28.36
N ASP A 145 -22.78 -9.23 28.19
CA ASP A 145 -22.11 -9.21 26.88
C ASP A 145 -21.81 -10.63 26.40
N TYR A 146 -22.16 -10.93 25.15
CA TYR A 146 -22.02 -12.26 24.59
C TYR A 146 -21.50 -12.25 23.16
N LEU A 147 -20.95 -13.38 22.73
CA LEU A 147 -20.60 -13.67 21.35
C LEU A 147 -21.03 -15.08 20.98
N LEU A 148 -21.86 -15.17 19.94
CA LEU A 148 -22.24 -16.42 19.28
C LEU A 148 -21.65 -16.43 17.87
N VAL A 149 -20.76 -17.37 17.59
CA VAL A 149 -20.29 -17.62 16.23
C VAL A 149 -21.18 -18.68 15.59
N LYS A 150 -21.70 -18.42 14.38
CA LYS A 150 -22.61 -19.31 13.65
C LYS A 150 -21.88 -20.11 12.58
N ASN A 151 -21.00 -19.44 11.85
CA ASN A 151 -20.30 -20.04 10.73
C ASN A 151 -18.97 -19.32 10.48
N ILE A 152 -17.93 -20.08 10.14
CA ILE A 152 -16.64 -19.55 9.68
C ILE A 152 -16.35 -20.17 8.33
N LYS A 153 -16.21 -19.34 7.29
CA LYS A 153 -15.79 -19.77 5.95
C LYS A 153 -14.45 -19.18 5.60
N ILE A 154 -13.56 -19.99 5.05
CA ILE A 154 -12.23 -19.57 4.59
C ILE A 154 -12.09 -19.98 3.14
N ALA A 155 -11.77 -19.02 2.28
CA ALA A 155 -11.60 -19.29 0.84
C ALA A 155 -10.37 -18.56 0.27
N THR A 156 -9.81 -19.08 -0.80
CA THR A 156 -8.78 -18.36 -1.57
C THR A 156 -9.36 -17.06 -2.12
N SER A 157 -8.68 -15.93 -1.88
CA SER A 157 -9.13 -14.62 -2.38
C SER A 157 -8.84 -14.47 -3.87
N ALA A 158 -9.73 -13.82 -4.62
CA ALA A 158 -9.48 -13.40 -6.00
C ALA A 158 -8.21 -12.52 -6.11
N SER A 159 -7.85 -11.81 -5.03
CA SER A 159 -6.65 -11.00 -4.94
C SER A 159 -5.35 -11.81 -5.10
N THR A 160 -5.35 -13.11 -4.79
CA THR A 160 -4.19 -13.98 -5.02
C THR A 160 -3.81 -14.04 -6.50
N ALA A 161 -4.82 -14.18 -7.36
CA ALA A 161 -4.62 -14.19 -8.81
C ALA A 161 -4.13 -12.84 -9.32
N SER A 162 -4.76 -11.75 -8.87
CA SER A 162 -4.36 -10.39 -9.24
C SER A 162 -2.91 -10.09 -8.86
N LEU A 163 -2.49 -10.44 -7.63
CA LEU A 163 -1.12 -10.25 -7.17
C LEU A 163 -0.12 -11.10 -7.94
N TYR A 164 -0.49 -12.36 -8.26
CA TYR A 164 0.35 -13.25 -9.06
C TYR A 164 0.63 -12.65 -10.44
N TRP A 165 -0.42 -12.25 -11.16
CA TRP A 165 -0.29 -11.67 -12.49
C TRP A 165 0.44 -10.33 -12.47
N PHE A 166 0.21 -9.51 -11.45
CA PHE A 166 0.96 -8.28 -11.25
C PHE A 166 2.46 -8.55 -11.11
N LYS A 167 2.87 -9.54 -10.30
CA LYS A 167 4.28 -9.95 -10.17
C LYS A 167 4.85 -10.45 -11.50
N CYS A 168 4.10 -11.26 -12.26
CA CYS A 168 4.50 -11.68 -13.60
C CYS A 168 4.70 -10.49 -14.55
N VAL A 169 3.81 -9.51 -14.55
CA VAL A 169 3.95 -8.30 -15.38
C VAL A 169 5.18 -7.49 -14.96
N CYS A 170 5.40 -7.28 -13.66
CA CYS A 170 6.59 -6.59 -13.16
C CYS A 170 7.89 -7.31 -13.58
N ALA A 171 7.95 -8.63 -13.42
CA ALA A 171 9.09 -9.44 -13.84
C ALA A 171 9.32 -9.32 -15.35
N LEU A 172 8.24 -9.37 -16.14
CA LEU A 172 8.29 -9.21 -17.60
C LEU A 172 8.82 -7.81 -17.99
N LEU A 173 8.39 -6.75 -17.31
CA LEU A 173 8.89 -5.40 -17.56
C LEU A 173 10.38 -5.28 -17.23
N ILE A 174 10.85 -5.89 -16.14
CA ILE A 174 12.27 -5.93 -15.78
C ILE A 174 13.08 -6.70 -16.82
N ILE A 175 12.62 -7.88 -17.25
CA ILE A 175 13.27 -8.68 -18.30
C ILE A 175 13.37 -7.87 -19.59
N ASN A 176 12.29 -7.21 -20.01
CA ASN A 176 12.29 -6.34 -21.19
C ASN A 176 13.29 -5.18 -21.05
N ALA A 177 13.31 -4.50 -19.90
CA ALA A 177 14.24 -3.41 -19.63
C ALA A 177 15.70 -3.87 -19.66
N LEU A 178 16.02 -5.00 -19.03
CA LEU A 178 17.36 -5.61 -19.04
C LEU A 178 17.76 -6.03 -20.45
N PHE A 179 16.86 -6.63 -21.21
CA PHE A 179 17.12 -7.04 -22.58
C PHE A 179 17.41 -5.85 -23.50
N ILE A 180 16.59 -4.79 -23.42
CA ILE A 180 16.80 -3.53 -24.14
C ILE A 180 18.14 -2.90 -23.73
N PHE A 181 18.46 -2.90 -22.43
CA PHE A 181 19.73 -2.43 -21.92
C PHE A 181 20.90 -3.21 -22.49
N ILE A 182 20.87 -4.56 -22.47
CA ILE A 182 21.95 -5.42 -22.99
C ILE A 182 22.20 -5.19 -24.47
N ILE A 183 21.13 -5.07 -25.28
CA ILE A 183 21.26 -4.80 -26.73
C ILE A 183 21.89 -3.44 -26.98
N ASN A 184 21.46 -2.43 -26.22
CA ASN A 184 21.90 -1.06 -26.43
C ASN A 184 23.13 -0.69 -25.59
N ARG A 185 23.67 -1.57 -24.73
CA ARG A 185 24.77 -1.24 -23.80
C ARG A 185 26.01 -0.69 -24.50
N LYS A 186 26.29 -1.15 -25.73
CA LYS A 186 27.42 -0.66 -26.54
C LYS A 186 27.16 0.71 -27.20
N LYS A 187 25.88 1.09 -27.33
CA LYS A 187 25.43 2.38 -27.86
C LYS A 187 25.16 3.39 -26.74
N ILE A 188 24.85 2.92 -25.53
CA ILE A 188 24.61 3.73 -24.34
C ILE A 188 25.97 4.16 -23.78
N ASN A 189 26.49 5.27 -24.29
CA ASN A 189 27.66 5.93 -23.73
C ASN A 189 27.20 7.04 -22.77
N ILE A 190 26.95 6.67 -21.50
CA ILE A 190 26.66 7.64 -20.45
C ILE A 190 27.99 8.14 -19.89
N ASP A 191 28.24 9.44 -20.05
CA ASP A 191 29.38 10.14 -19.46
C ASP A 191 29.47 9.90 -17.94
N ILE A 192 30.68 9.85 -17.41
CA ILE A 192 30.94 9.56 -16.00
C ILE A 192 30.27 10.58 -15.08
N SER A 193 30.19 11.84 -15.49
CA SER A 193 29.46 12.90 -14.77
C SER A 193 27.98 12.54 -14.60
N ASN A 194 27.33 12.06 -15.67
CA ASN A 194 25.92 11.66 -15.62
C ASN A 194 25.73 10.40 -14.76
N LYS A 195 26.67 9.45 -14.77
CA LYS A 195 26.62 8.26 -13.90
C LYS A 195 26.69 8.65 -12.42
N LEU A 196 27.62 9.54 -12.06
CA LEU A 196 27.76 10.04 -10.69
C LEU A 196 26.50 10.76 -10.23
N VAL A 197 25.90 11.58 -11.11
CA VAL A 197 24.62 12.25 -10.86
C VAL A 197 23.50 11.25 -10.61
N MET A 198 23.32 10.28 -11.51
CA MET A 198 22.28 9.27 -11.36
C MET A 198 22.48 8.48 -10.06
N PHE A 199 23.71 8.08 -9.76
CA PHE A 199 24.05 7.43 -8.51
C PHE A 199 23.66 8.30 -7.31
N GLY A 200 24.07 9.57 -7.27
CA GLY A 200 23.73 10.47 -6.16
C GLY A 200 22.23 10.67 -5.96
N VAL A 201 21.46 10.84 -7.04
CA VAL A 201 19.98 11.00 -6.97
C VAL A 201 19.30 9.70 -6.49
N ILE A 202 19.73 8.54 -6.99
CA ILE A 202 19.20 7.25 -6.57
C ILE A 202 19.56 6.99 -5.10
N THR A 203 20.80 7.27 -4.70
CA THR A 203 21.25 7.15 -3.31
C THR A 203 20.42 8.05 -2.40
N ALA A 204 20.13 9.30 -2.80
CA ALA A 204 19.26 10.19 -2.03
C ALA A 204 17.90 9.56 -1.75
N ALA A 205 17.25 9.01 -2.79
CA ALA A 205 15.94 8.40 -2.67
C ALA A 205 15.95 7.09 -1.84
N ILE A 206 17.01 6.27 -1.99
CA ILE A 206 17.18 5.03 -1.21
C ILE A 206 17.42 5.36 0.26
N VAL A 207 18.33 6.29 0.57
CA VAL A 207 18.64 6.72 1.94
C VAL A 207 17.39 7.33 2.58
N ALA A 208 16.65 8.16 1.85
CA ALA A 208 15.37 8.71 2.29
C ALA A 208 14.31 7.63 2.59
N SER A 209 14.48 6.41 2.07
CA SER A 209 13.54 5.30 2.21
C SER A 209 14.05 4.20 3.16
N ILE A 210 15.22 4.34 3.81
CA ILE A 210 15.73 3.32 4.73
C ILE A 210 14.69 2.90 5.79
N PRO A 211 13.95 3.84 6.45
CA PRO A 211 13.01 3.45 7.49
C PRO A 211 11.88 2.54 6.99
N ILE A 212 11.42 2.65 5.74
CA ILE A 212 10.30 1.79 5.29
C ILE A 212 10.69 0.31 5.14
N PHE A 213 11.99 0.01 5.04
CA PHE A 213 12.52 -1.35 4.94
C PHE A 213 12.66 -2.05 6.30
N THR A 214 12.31 -1.37 7.41
CA THR A 214 12.19 -2.04 8.70
C THR A 214 10.94 -2.91 8.77
N ASP A 215 10.99 -3.88 9.68
CA ASP A 215 9.94 -4.88 9.84
C ASP A 215 8.71 -4.37 10.58
N TYR A 216 8.87 -3.30 11.37
CA TYR A 216 7.77 -2.62 12.03
C TYR A 216 7.20 -1.50 11.14
N PHE A 217 5.93 -1.19 11.36
CA PHE A 217 5.24 -0.12 10.64
C PHE A 217 5.23 1.15 11.51
N PHE A 218 5.76 2.25 10.99
CA PHE A 218 5.76 3.52 11.71
C PHE A 218 4.35 4.11 11.75
N ILE A 219 3.73 4.11 12.92
CA ILE A 219 2.45 4.78 13.16
C ILE A 219 2.76 6.26 13.45
N GLY A 220 2.88 7.06 12.38
CA GLY A 220 2.88 8.51 12.50
C GLY A 220 1.51 9.03 12.96
N GLN A 221 1.47 10.30 13.40
CA GLN A 221 0.26 10.92 13.97
C GLN A 221 -0.98 10.79 13.08
N ASP A 222 -0.84 11.04 11.78
CA ASP A 222 -1.94 10.98 10.80
C ASP A 222 -2.00 9.65 10.04
N CYS A 223 -1.16 8.67 10.41
CA CYS A 223 -0.96 7.48 9.61
C CYS A 223 -2.24 6.65 9.46
N THR A 224 -2.95 6.40 10.57
CA THR A 224 -4.22 5.66 10.56
C THR A 224 -5.25 6.32 9.65
N PHE A 225 -5.35 7.65 9.68
CA PHE A 225 -6.24 8.40 8.79
C PHE A 225 -5.92 8.15 7.32
N HIS A 226 -4.64 8.15 6.95
CA HIS A 226 -4.24 7.90 5.56
C HIS A 226 -4.38 6.44 5.13
N LEU A 227 -4.18 5.47 6.02
CA LEU A 227 -4.49 4.06 5.74
C LEU A 227 -5.99 3.85 5.50
N MET A 228 -6.85 4.44 6.33
CA MET A 228 -8.30 4.42 6.12
C MET A 228 -8.71 5.07 4.79
N ARG A 229 -7.99 6.12 4.35
CA ARG A 229 -8.25 6.74 3.03
C ARG A 229 -7.89 5.82 1.88
N ILE A 230 -6.80 5.06 1.98
CA ILE A 230 -6.42 4.06 0.96
C ILE A 230 -7.47 2.94 0.90
N GLU A 231 -7.90 2.41 2.05
CA GLU A 231 -8.96 1.40 2.12
C GLU A 231 -10.30 1.92 1.59
N GLY A 232 -10.69 3.12 1.99
CA GLY A 232 -11.90 3.76 1.49
C GLY A 232 -11.86 3.94 -0.02
N LEU A 233 -10.74 4.43 -0.59
CA LEU A 233 -10.63 4.61 -2.04
C LEU A 233 -10.78 3.26 -2.78
N LYS A 234 -10.18 2.19 -2.22
CA LYS A 234 -10.36 0.82 -2.72
C LYS A 234 -11.84 0.40 -2.66
N ASP A 235 -12.53 0.62 -1.54
CA ASP A 235 -13.95 0.29 -1.38
C ASP A 235 -14.84 1.11 -2.33
N GLY A 236 -14.56 2.40 -2.49
CA GLY A 236 -15.25 3.30 -3.42
C GLY A 236 -15.12 2.83 -4.86
N ILE A 237 -13.93 2.43 -5.30
CA ILE A 237 -13.70 1.87 -6.64
C ILE A 237 -14.50 0.57 -6.82
N LEU A 238 -14.50 -0.32 -5.82
CA LEU A 238 -15.27 -1.58 -5.86
C LEU A 238 -16.79 -1.34 -5.89
N SER A 239 -17.26 -0.24 -5.29
CA SER A 239 -18.65 0.20 -5.37
C SER A 239 -19.04 0.86 -6.71
N GLY A 240 -18.10 0.96 -7.67
CA GLY A 240 -18.32 1.57 -8.98
C GLY A 240 -18.17 3.10 -9.00
N GLN A 241 -17.59 3.69 -7.96
CA GLN A 241 -17.38 5.14 -7.88
C GLN A 241 -16.01 5.54 -8.43
N LEU A 242 -15.98 6.26 -9.56
CA LEU A 242 -14.74 6.84 -10.09
C LEU A 242 -15.01 8.23 -10.72
N PRO A 243 -14.45 9.33 -10.18
CA PRO A 243 -13.64 9.40 -8.97
C PRO A 243 -14.48 9.16 -7.69
N VAL A 244 -13.89 8.49 -6.71
CA VAL A 244 -14.42 8.35 -5.35
C VAL A 244 -14.55 9.73 -4.72
N ARG A 245 -15.75 10.05 -4.22
CA ARG A 245 -16.09 11.29 -3.49
C ARG A 245 -16.55 11.00 -2.07
N ILE A 246 -17.14 9.84 -1.84
CA ILE A 246 -17.65 9.41 -0.54
C ILE A 246 -17.03 8.05 -0.26
N GLN A 247 -16.27 7.93 0.83
CA GLN A 247 -15.73 6.66 1.27
C GLN A 247 -16.89 5.83 1.85
N PRO A 248 -17.33 4.73 1.22
CA PRO A 248 -18.61 4.11 1.54
C PRO A 248 -18.61 3.40 2.89
N THR A 249 -17.47 2.85 3.32
CA THR A 249 -17.34 2.02 4.53
C THR A 249 -17.07 2.81 5.81
N TRP A 250 -16.82 4.12 5.70
CA TRP A 250 -16.55 4.97 6.85
C TRP A 250 -17.81 5.20 7.69
N PHE A 251 -17.62 5.37 9.00
CA PHE A 251 -18.69 5.54 9.99
C PHE A 251 -19.75 4.44 9.89
N GLN A 252 -19.36 3.17 10.00
CA GLN A 252 -20.27 2.01 9.96
C GLN A 252 -21.10 1.98 8.66
N ASN A 253 -20.44 2.14 7.52
CA ASN A 253 -21.08 2.17 6.20
C ASN A 253 -22.05 3.33 5.93
N ASN A 254 -22.09 4.36 6.79
CA ASN A 254 -22.89 5.58 6.53
C ASN A 254 -22.24 6.49 5.46
N GLY A 255 -20.95 6.30 5.22
CA GLY A 255 -20.18 7.04 4.23
C GLY A 255 -19.59 8.35 4.75
N TYR A 256 -18.47 8.79 4.16
CA TYR A 256 -17.85 10.07 4.49
C TYR A 256 -17.20 10.79 3.31
N ALA A 257 -17.44 12.09 3.17
CA ALA A 257 -17.00 12.91 2.04
C ALA A 257 -15.55 13.42 2.14
N VAL A 258 -14.61 12.64 2.69
CA VAL A 258 -13.19 13.05 2.81
C VAL A 258 -12.55 13.35 1.46
N SER A 259 -12.93 12.62 0.41
CA SER A 259 -12.42 12.77 -0.96
C SER A 259 -12.92 14.02 -1.69
N VAL A 260 -13.83 14.77 -1.07
CA VAL A 260 -14.21 16.12 -1.52
C VAL A 260 -13.30 17.17 -0.89
N LEU A 261 -12.86 16.94 0.35
CA LEU A 261 -12.10 17.89 1.15
C LEU A 261 -10.58 17.74 0.98
N TYR A 262 -10.10 16.57 0.59
CA TYR A 262 -8.67 16.27 0.41
C TYR A 262 -8.35 15.83 -1.02
N GLY A 263 -7.13 16.16 -1.46
CA GLY A 263 -6.58 15.66 -2.73
C GLY A 263 -6.28 14.16 -2.65
N ASP A 264 -6.86 13.38 -3.56
CA ASP A 264 -6.71 11.92 -3.62
C ASP A 264 -5.92 11.42 -4.83
N LEU A 265 -5.58 12.27 -5.80
CA LEU A 265 -5.01 11.85 -7.08
C LEU A 265 -3.83 10.88 -6.90
N PHE A 266 -2.92 11.21 -6.00
CA PHE A 266 -1.74 10.40 -5.72
C PHE A 266 -2.05 9.17 -4.84
N LEU A 267 -3.11 9.21 -4.03
CA LEU A 267 -3.56 8.08 -3.21
C LEU A 267 -4.29 7.00 -4.01
N TYR A 268 -4.72 7.28 -5.25
CA TYR A 268 -5.18 6.23 -6.16
C TYR A 268 -4.08 5.20 -6.46
N PHE A 269 -2.80 5.59 -6.46
CA PHE A 269 -1.69 4.64 -6.65
C PHE A 269 -1.67 3.54 -5.57
N PRO A 270 -1.54 3.85 -4.26
CA PRO A 270 -1.62 2.83 -3.23
C PRO A 270 -3.00 2.14 -3.14
N ALA A 271 -4.11 2.81 -3.49
CA ALA A 271 -5.42 2.17 -3.56
C ALA A 271 -5.50 1.08 -4.64
N ILE A 272 -4.88 1.31 -5.81
CA ILE A 272 -4.78 0.29 -6.87
C ILE A 272 -3.90 -0.88 -6.43
N LEU A 273 -2.78 -0.62 -5.76
CA LEU A 273 -1.96 -1.69 -5.16
C LEU A 273 -2.78 -2.53 -4.19
N ARG A 274 -3.61 -1.86 -3.38
CA ARG A 274 -4.52 -2.51 -2.44
C ARG A 274 -5.57 -3.38 -3.13
N LEU A 275 -6.13 -2.94 -4.26
CA LEU A 275 -7.05 -3.72 -5.11
C LEU A 275 -6.39 -4.97 -5.73
N ILE A 276 -5.09 -4.89 -6.02
CA ILE A 276 -4.31 -6.01 -6.57
C ILE A 276 -3.98 -7.05 -5.48
N GLY A 277 -4.25 -6.75 -4.22
CA GLY A 277 -4.03 -7.66 -3.09
C GLY A 277 -2.82 -7.31 -2.24
N ILE A 278 -2.10 -6.22 -2.49
CA ILE A 278 -1.01 -5.79 -1.60
C ILE A 278 -1.65 -5.25 -0.30
N SER A 279 -1.11 -5.60 0.87
CA SER A 279 -1.63 -5.09 2.14
C SER A 279 -1.61 -3.56 2.17
N VAL A 280 -2.49 -2.95 2.97
CA VAL A 280 -2.58 -1.48 3.06
C VAL A 280 -1.25 -0.87 3.55
N GLN A 281 -0.58 -1.53 4.49
CA GLN A 281 0.72 -1.09 5.02
C GLN A 281 1.80 -1.10 3.93
N ASN A 282 1.87 -2.18 3.15
CA ASN A 282 2.85 -2.29 2.05
C ASN A 282 2.52 -1.36 0.89
N SER A 283 1.23 -1.12 0.61
CA SER A 283 0.79 -0.12 -0.37
C SER A 283 1.24 1.28 0.05
N TYR A 284 1.08 1.63 1.35
CA TYR A 284 1.55 2.90 1.89
C TYR A 284 3.09 3.04 1.89
N LYS A 285 3.83 1.98 2.28
CA LYS A 285 5.30 1.96 2.19
C LYS A 285 5.78 2.17 0.74
N THR A 286 5.12 1.52 -0.22
CA THR A 286 5.41 1.67 -1.66
C THR A 286 5.12 3.10 -2.14
N TYR A 287 4.07 3.72 -1.62
CA TYR A 287 3.77 5.14 -1.89
C TYR A 287 4.88 6.07 -1.39
N ILE A 288 5.33 5.92 -0.13
CA ILE A 288 6.45 6.72 0.42
C ILE A 288 7.70 6.55 -0.45
N PHE A 289 8.02 5.31 -0.82
CA PHE A 289 9.16 5.01 -1.70
C PHE A 289 9.05 5.76 -3.04
N ALA A 290 7.88 5.70 -3.69
CA ALA A 290 7.64 6.39 -4.95
C ALA A 290 7.79 7.92 -4.81
N ILE A 291 7.24 8.51 -3.75
CA ILE A 291 7.33 9.96 -3.52
C ILE A 291 8.78 10.40 -3.21
N ASN A 292 9.57 9.58 -2.50
CA ASN A 292 11.00 9.84 -2.31
C ASN A 292 11.77 9.89 -3.65
N PHE A 293 11.50 8.96 -4.56
CA PHE A 293 12.10 8.97 -5.91
C PHE A 293 11.64 10.17 -6.74
N ILE A 294 10.33 10.46 -6.75
CA ILE A 294 9.77 11.61 -7.47
C ILE A 294 10.41 12.91 -6.96
N THR A 295 10.50 13.07 -5.63
CA THR A 295 11.14 14.23 -5.00
C THR A 295 12.58 14.39 -5.46
N ALA A 296 13.40 13.33 -5.36
CA ALA A 296 14.82 13.39 -5.74
C ALA A 296 14.99 13.72 -7.24
N ILE A 297 14.18 13.14 -8.12
CA ILE A 297 14.25 13.40 -9.56
C ILE A 297 13.82 14.85 -9.89
N ILE A 298 12.69 15.31 -9.34
CA ILE A 298 12.17 16.66 -9.58
C ILE A 298 13.13 17.71 -9.01
N ALA A 299 13.64 17.49 -7.80
CA ALA A 299 14.62 18.37 -7.17
C ALA A 299 15.90 18.47 -8.00
N TYR A 300 16.50 17.34 -8.39
CA TYR A 300 17.68 17.33 -9.25
C TYR A 300 17.44 18.09 -10.55
N TYR A 301 16.35 17.76 -11.26
CA TYR A 301 16.06 18.36 -12.55
C TYR A 301 15.91 19.88 -12.43
N SER A 302 15.17 20.35 -11.42
CA SER A 302 14.91 21.76 -11.16
C SER A 302 16.20 22.51 -10.79
N PHE A 303 16.94 22.03 -9.80
CA PHE A 303 18.14 22.71 -9.31
C PHE A 303 19.30 22.64 -10.31
N ALA A 304 19.43 21.58 -11.09
CA ALA A 304 20.43 21.50 -12.17
C ALA A 304 20.16 22.52 -13.28
N LYS A 305 18.88 22.79 -13.59
CA LYS A 305 18.49 23.78 -14.59
C LYS A 305 18.69 25.22 -14.08
N ILE A 306 18.38 25.48 -12.81
CA ILE A 306 18.61 26.80 -12.19
C ILE A 306 20.12 27.10 -12.10
N SER A 307 20.90 26.17 -11.54
CA SER A 307 22.35 26.37 -11.32
C SER A 307 23.20 26.22 -12.58
N LYS A 308 22.63 25.68 -13.67
CA LYS A 308 23.34 25.28 -14.89
C LYS A 308 24.51 24.31 -14.62
N SER A 309 24.50 23.61 -13.49
CA SER A 309 25.54 22.68 -13.07
C SER A 309 24.92 21.37 -12.59
N LYS A 310 25.35 20.26 -13.21
CA LYS A 310 24.88 18.92 -12.85
C LYS A 310 25.26 18.55 -11.42
N PHE A 311 26.47 18.92 -11.01
CA PHE A 311 26.97 18.62 -9.67
C PHE A 311 26.22 19.42 -8.60
N ILE A 312 26.02 20.73 -8.82
CA ILE A 312 25.26 21.57 -7.87
C ILE A 312 23.80 21.09 -7.80
N GLY A 313 23.18 20.77 -8.94
CA GLY A 313 21.83 20.20 -8.95
C GLY A 313 21.71 18.89 -8.17
N MET A 314 22.70 17.98 -8.29
CA MET A 314 22.74 16.74 -7.52
C MET A 314 22.89 17.01 -6.01
N MET A 315 23.82 17.88 -5.62
CA MET A 315 24.04 18.25 -4.21
C MET A 315 22.79 18.91 -3.60
N ALA A 316 22.18 19.85 -4.31
CA ALA A 316 20.94 20.50 -3.87
C ALA A 316 19.78 19.50 -3.74
N SER A 317 19.67 18.54 -4.67
CA SER A 317 18.68 17.46 -4.58
C SER A 317 18.88 16.57 -3.37
N LEU A 318 20.13 16.23 -3.04
CA LEU A 318 20.47 15.44 -1.85
C LEU A 318 20.02 16.17 -0.58
N VAL A 319 20.42 17.43 -0.43
CA VAL A 319 20.06 18.27 0.73
C VAL A 319 18.53 18.42 0.84
N TYR A 320 17.83 18.62 -0.27
CA TYR A 320 16.38 18.77 -0.27
C TYR A 320 15.66 17.48 0.13
N THR A 321 16.02 16.36 -0.51
CA THR A 321 15.38 15.05 -0.29
C THR A 321 15.63 14.55 1.13
N LEU A 322 16.83 14.83 1.67
CA LEU A 322 17.28 14.44 3.01
C LEU A 322 17.06 15.52 4.08
N SER A 323 16.25 16.53 3.78
CA SER A 323 15.96 17.59 4.77
C SER A 323 15.21 17.02 5.97
N ILE A 324 15.60 17.47 7.17
CA ILE A 324 15.04 17.01 8.44
C ILE A 324 13.52 17.23 8.47
N TYR A 325 13.06 18.40 8.03
CA TYR A 325 11.63 18.73 7.97
C TYR A 325 10.84 17.71 7.15
N ARG A 326 11.34 17.34 5.96
CA ARG A 326 10.68 16.34 5.11
C ARG A 326 10.66 14.96 5.77
N PHE A 327 11.73 14.58 6.47
CA PHE A 327 11.75 13.33 7.26
C PHE A 327 10.72 13.34 8.39
N THR A 328 10.57 14.46 9.09
CA THR A 328 9.54 14.64 10.13
C THR A 328 8.14 14.47 9.53
N ASP A 329 7.87 15.08 8.38
CA ASP A 329 6.56 14.96 7.72
C ASP A 329 6.23 13.53 7.28
N ILE A 330 7.23 12.79 6.78
CA ILE A 330 7.03 11.41 6.31
C ILE A 330 6.88 10.43 7.48
N TYR A 331 7.81 10.47 8.43
CA TYR A 331 7.99 9.37 9.40
C TYR A 331 7.45 9.65 10.79
N PHE A 332 7.34 10.93 11.19
CA PHE A 332 6.83 11.29 12.50
C PHE A 332 5.36 11.73 12.43
N ARG A 333 5.05 12.66 11.52
CA ARG A 333 3.68 13.16 11.33
C ARG A 333 2.85 12.24 10.45
N ALA A 334 3.49 11.63 9.43
CA ALA A 334 2.81 10.95 8.33
C ALA A 334 1.85 11.88 7.56
N ALA A 335 2.25 13.14 7.35
CA ALA A 335 1.47 14.17 6.67
C ALA A 335 1.49 13.97 5.13
N VAL A 336 0.71 13.00 4.63
CA VAL A 336 0.76 12.52 3.23
C VAL A 336 0.59 13.62 2.20
N GLY A 337 -0.39 14.50 2.40
CA GLY A 337 -0.62 15.60 1.47
C GLY A 337 0.59 16.53 1.39
N GLU A 338 1.13 16.91 2.54
CA GLU A 338 2.21 17.87 2.68
C GLU A 338 3.52 17.36 2.07
N TYR A 339 4.01 16.18 2.47
CA TYR A 339 5.26 15.67 1.92
C TYR A 339 5.17 15.35 0.41
N THR A 340 3.96 15.09 -0.09
CA THR A 340 3.70 14.91 -1.53
C THR A 340 3.72 16.25 -2.25
N ALA A 341 3.15 17.31 -1.67
CA ALA A 341 3.25 18.67 -2.20
C ALA A 341 4.71 19.13 -2.29
N MET A 342 5.52 18.83 -1.27
CA MET A 342 6.94 19.14 -1.26
C MET A 342 7.69 18.53 -2.46
N ALA A 343 7.28 17.36 -2.96
CA ALA A 343 7.91 16.77 -4.15
C ALA A 343 7.86 17.69 -5.38
N PHE A 344 6.89 18.60 -5.45
CA PHE A 344 6.64 19.50 -6.58
C PHE A 344 7.16 20.93 -6.37
N PHE A 345 7.51 21.34 -5.14
CA PHE A 345 8.02 22.69 -4.87
C PHE A 345 9.26 23.07 -5.70
N PRO A 346 10.27 22.19 -5.90
CA PRO A 346 11.42 22.54 -6.74
C PRO A 346 11.01 22.87 -8.18
N LEU A 347 9.97 22.19 -8.70
CA LEU A 347 9.47 22.41 -10.06
C LEU A 347 8.80 23.77 -10.21
N ILE A 348 8.06 24.21 -9.19
CA ILE A 348 7.46 25.57 -9.13
C ILE A 348 8.55 26.63 -9.14
N ILE A 349 9.56 26.48 -8.26
CA ILE A 349 10.69 27.41 -8.17
C ILE A 349 11.43 27.50 -9.53
N TRP A 350 11.69 26.35 -10.18
CA TRP A 350 12.30 26.36 -11.50
C TRP A 350 11.41 26.96 -12.58
N GLY A 351 10.10 26.70 -12.55
CA GLY A 351 9.13 27.30 -13.45
C GLY A 351 9.16 28.83 -13.38
N LEU A 352 9.15 29.38 -12.16
CA LEU A 352 9.27 30.82 -11.93
C LEU A 352 10.62 31.37 -12.39
N TYR A 353 11.72 30.73 -11.98
CA TYR A 353 13.06 31.12 -12.43
C TYR A 353 13.12 31.22 -13.96
N LYS A 354 12.59 30.21 -14.66
CA LYS A 354 12.56 30.18 -16.12
C LYS A 354 11.75 31.32 -16.72
N ILE A 355 10.63 31.70 -16.12
CA ILE A 355 9.82 32.86 -16.55
C ILE A 355 10.60 34.16 -16.40
N TYR A 356 11.27 34.37 -15.25
CA TYR A 356 12.00 35.61 -14.97
C TYR A 356 13.30 35.75 -15.76
N THR A 357 13.97 34.65 -16.10
CA THR A 357 15.30 34.71 -16.73
C THR A 357 15.30 34.55 -18.25
N THR A 358 14.17 34.25 -18.87
CA THR A 358 14.13 33.98 -20.32
C THR A 358 13.53 35.15 -21.09
N GLU A 359 14.27 35.68 -22.06
CA GLU A 359 13.74 36.69 -22.98
C GLU A 359 12.60 36.10 -23.83
N THR A 360 11.46 36.80 -23.88
CA THR A 360 10.26 36.40 -24.59
C THR A 360 10.46 36.43 -26.11
N THR A 361 10.97 35.34 -26.67
CA THR A 361 10.95 35.07 -28.12
C THR A 361 9.68 34.30 -28.52
N LYS A 362 9.24 34.46 -29.78
CA LYS A 362 7.99 33.88 -30.32
C LYS A 362 7.88 32.35 -30.22
N ASP A 363 8.99 31.64 -29.97
CA ASP A 363 9.06 30.17 -29.81
C ASP A 363 8.87 29.66 -28.36
N ASN A 364 8.77 30.54 -27.37
CA ASN A 364 8.71 30.16 -25.94
C ASN A 364 7.29 29.85 -25.40
N ARG A 365 6.38 29.33 -26.23
CA ARG A 365 4.96 29.13 -25.85
C ARG A 365 4.70 28.17 -24.67
N ILE A 366 5.71 27.41 -24.25
CA ILE A 366 5.62 26.31 -23.28
C ILE A 366 6.46 26.62 -22.02
N ILE A 367 6.88 27.88 -21.82
CA ILE A 367 7.75 28.24 -20.68
C ILE A 367 7.11 27.96 -19.31
N TRP A 368 5.78 28.06 -19.24
CA TRP A 368 4.97 27.93 -18.02
C TRP A 368 4.62 26.47 -17.66
N PHE A 369 4.93 25.49 -18.50
CA PHE A 369 4.57 24.08 -18.25
C PHE A 369 5.10 23.52 -16.92
N PRO A 370 6.38 23.75 -16.54
CA PRO A 370 6.87 23.28 -15.25
C PRO A 370 6.10 23.89 -14.08
N LEU A 371 5.73 25.15 -14.19
CA LEU A 371 4.95 25.86 -13.19
C LEU A 371 3.55 25.25 -13.06
N ALA A 372 2.86 25.01 -14.18
CA ALA A 372 1.54 24.39 -14.19
C ALA A 372 1.56 22.96 -13.63
N ILE A 373 2.55 22.14 -14.00
CA ILE A 373 2.72 20.79 -13.45
C ILE A 373 2.99 20.87 -11.94
N GLY A 374 3.85 21.80 -11.51
CA GLY A 374 4.19 21.99 -10.11
C GLY A 374 2.97 22.35 -9.26
N TYR A 375 2.22 23.39 -9.64
CA TYR A 375 0.99 23.78 -8.94
C TYR A 375 -0.09 22.71 -9.00
N THR A 376 -0.26 22.02 -10.14
CA THR A 376 -1.23 20.92 -10.24
C THR A 376 -0.87 19.81 -9.26
N GLY A 377 0.41 19.45 -9.16
CA GLY A 377 0.88 18.46 -8.18
C GLY A 377 0.56 18.87 -6.74
N VAL A 378 0.84 20.13 -6.37
CA VAL A 378 0.54 20.65 -5.03
C VAL A 378 -0.95 20.70 -4.74
N ILE A 379 -1.79 21.20 -5.66
CA ILE A 379 -3.25 21.28 -5.48
C ILE A 379 -3.85 19.88 -5.30
N GLN A 380 -3.36 18.91 -6.07
CA GLN A 380 -3.86 17.52 -6.03
C GLN A 380 -3.34 16.72 -4.84
N SER A 381 -2.44 17.27 -4.02
CA SER A 381 -1.95 16.63 -2.80
C SER A 381 -2.33 17.38 -1.53
N HIS A 382 -2.19 18.71 -1.50
CA HIS A 382 -2.40 19.53 -0.30
C HIS A 382 -2.74 20.98 -0.65
N VAL A 383 -4.02 21.32 -0.56
CA VAL A 383 -4.54 22.65 -0.91
C VAL A 383 -3.92 23.76 -0.05
N LEU A 384 -3.71 23.53 1.25
CA LEU A 384 -3.06 24.51 2.13
C LEU A 384 -1.62 24.81 1.71
N SER A 385 -0.87 23.80 1.25
CA SER A 385 0.47 24.05 0.70
C SER A 385 0.41 24.89 -0.58
N CYS A 386 -0.66 24.77 -1.38
CA CYS A 386 -0.85 25.64 -2.55
C CYS A 386 -1.02 27.10 -2.13
N GLU A 387 -1.85 27.35 -1.12
CA GLU A 387 -2.08 28.69 -0.57
C GLU A 387 -0.77 29.29 -0.04
N MET A 388 0.00 28.53 0.75
CA MET A 388 1.30 28.96 1.25
C MET A 388 2.26 29.31 0.11
N VAL A 389 2.37 28.44 -0.89
CA VAL A 389 3.23 28.67 -2.07
C VAL A 389 2.78 29.93 -2.83
N ALA A 390 1.48 30.21 -2.92
CA ALA A 390 0.97 31.41 -3.58
C ALA A 390 1.20 32.70 -2.77
N PHE A 391 1.28 32.63 -1.43
CA PHE A 391 1.57 33.80 -0.60
C PHE A 391 3.07 34.15 -0.53
N PHE A 392 3.95 33.13 -0.53
CA PHE A 392 5.39 33.34 -0.39
C PHE A 392 6.12 33.63 -1.73
N LEU A 393 5.45 33.45 -2.87
CA LEU A 393 5.94 33.74 -4.22
C LEU A 393 5.21 34.96 -4.79
#